data_AF-A0AAQ0KGB6-F1
#
_entry.id   AF-A0AAQ0KGB6-F1
#
_cell.length_a   1.000
_cell.length_b   1.000
_cell.length_c   1.000
_cell.angle_alpha   90.00
_cell.angle_beta   90.00
_cell.angle_gamma   90.00
#
_symmetry.space_group_name_H-M   'P 1'
#
loop_
_entity.id
_entity.type
_entity.pdbx_description
1 polymer ?
#
loop_
_entity_poly.entity_id
_entity_poly.type
_entity_poly.pdbx_seq_one_letter_code
_entity_poly.pdbx_strand_id
1 'polypeptide(L)'
;MARTDDSRQERLDSPKGMRTRVLPTRRRGRGDTFGRATEGIARAMGTPWFLVGLTLFCAVWMIYNSVAPANWQFDSASIGFTALTLVLSLQASYAAPLILLAQNRQDDRDRVQFEQDRQRAERNLADTEYLAREVVALRLAMREMASKDFIRAEIRSLLEELDRRDAAEAFDDEAGSARTRG
;
A
#
# COMPACT_ATOMS: atom_id res chain seq x y z
N MET A 1 34.83 -51.92 -4.82
CA MET A 1 35.82 -50.86 -4.53
C MET A 1 35.53 -49.71 -5.48
N ALA A 2 34.83 -48.67 -5.02
CA ALA A 2 34.85 -47.30 -5.55
C ALA A 2 33.83 -46.48 -4.75
N ARG A 3 34.36 -45.53 -3.99
CA ARG A 3 33.68 -44.53 -3.18
C ARG A 3 33.52 -43.30 -4.06
N THR A 4 32.32 -42.73 -4.14
CA THR A 4 32.15 -41.36 -4.63
C THR A 4 31.15 -40.65 -3.73
N ASP A 5 31.73 -39.86 -2.82
CA ASP A 5 31.14 -38.72 -2.14
C ASP A 5 30.58 -37.75 -3.19
N ASP A 6 29.28 -37.47 -3.17
CA ASP A 6 28.71 -36.31 -3.86
C ASP A 6 27.46 -35.77 -3.15
N SER A 7 27.62 -35.35 -1.89
CA SER A 7 26.59 -34.65 -1.12
C SER A 7 26.98 -33.21 -0.80
N ARG A 8 27.91 -32.63 -1.57
CA ARG A 8 28.49 -31.29 -1.33
C ARG A 8 28.01 -30.20 -2.29
N GLN A 9 26.81 -30.35 -2.84
CA GLN A 9 26.14 -29.28 -3.59
C GLN A 9 24.88 -28.83 -2.84
N GLU A 10 25.09 -28.35 -1.61
CA GLU A 10 24.19 -27.40 -0.98
C GLU A 10 24.18 -26.14 -1.86
N ARG A 11 23.12 -26.03 -2.65
CA ARG A 11 22.81 -24.92 -3.55
C ARG A 11 22.88 -23.60 -2.78
N LEU A 12 23.96 -22.85 -3.03
CA LEU A 12 24.27 -21.54 -2.45
C LEU A 12 23.53 -20.37 -3.14
N ASP A 13 22.36 -20.62 -3.74
CA ASP A 13 21.59 -19.61 -4.50
C ASP A 13 20.22 -19.31 -3.89
N SER A 14 20.07 -19.46 -2.58
CA SER A 14 18.89 -18.94 -1.88
C SER A 14 19.23 -17.57 -1.31
N PRO A 15 18.67 -16.45 -1.82
CA PRO A 15 18.83 -15.18 -1.17
C PRO A 15 18.32 -15.34 0.26
N LYS A 16 19.17 -14.95 1.22
CA LYS A 16 18.95 -15.08 2.66
C LYS A 16 17.80 -14.14 3.05
N GLY A 17 16.58 -14.57 2.75
CA GLY A 17 15.35 -13.90 3.12
C GLY A 17 15.30 -13.83 4.63
N MET A 18 15.43 -12.61 5.14
CA MET A 18 15.23 -12.22 6.51
C MET A 18 13.95 -12.89 7.03
N ARG A 19 14.10 -13.98 7.80
CA ARG A 19 12.99 -14.67 8.45
C ARG A 19 12.49 -13.76 9.56
N THR A 20 11.67 -12.77 9.19
CA THR A 20 10.87 -12.01 10.14
C THR A 20 9.93 -13.02 10.79
N ARG A 21 10.26 -13.40 12.02
CA ARG A 21 9.45 -14.29 12.85
C ARG A 21 8.20 -13.52 13.24
N VAL A 22 7.20 -13.51 12.36
CA VAL A 22 5.89 -12.94 12.66
C VAL A 22 5.24 -13.87 13.67
N LEU A 23 5.29 -13.49 14.94
CA LEU A 23 4.51 -14.12 16.01
C LEU A 23 3.03 -14.07 15.61
N PRO A 24 2.30 -15.21 15.61
CA PRO A 24 0.87 -15.17 15.41
C PRO A 24 0.25 -14.58 16.69
N THR A 25 -0.14 -13.30 16.64
CA THR A 25 -0.92 -12.66 17.70
C THR A 25 -2.32 -13.27 17.73
N ARG A 26 -2.43 -14.39 18.43
CA ARG A 26 -3.68 -15.09 18.72
C ARG A 26 -4.50 -14.27 19.74
N ARG A 27 -5.13 -13.18 19.29
CA ARG A 27 -6.22 -12.49 20.01
C ARG A 27 -7.33 -12.11 19.02
N ARG A 28 -7.97 -13.11 18.42
CA ARG A 28 -9.08 -12.94 17.45
C ARG A 28 -10.47 -13.34 17.98
N GLY A 29 -10.64 -13.54 19.28
CA GLY A 29 -11.85 -14.19 19.82
C GLY A 29 -12.88 -13.31 20.54
N ARG A 30 -12.59 -12.04 20.85
CA ARG A 30 -13.47 -11.23 21.74
C ARG A 30 -13.82 -9.83 21.20
N GLY A 31 -13.36 -9.48 20.00
CA GLY A 31 -13.46 -8.13 19.45
C GLY A 31 -14.51 -7.93 18.35
N ASP A 32 -15.05 -9.00 17.76
CA ASP A 32 -15.91 -8.89 16.56
C ASP A 32 -17.35 -8.44 16.87
N THR A 33 -17.92 -8.86 17.99
CA THR A 33 -19.28 -8.46 18.39
C THR A 33 -19.32 -7.05 18.94
N PHE A 34 -18.37 -6.70 19.82
CA PHE A 34 -18.24 -5.34 20.33
C PHE A 34 -17.81 -4.38 19.22
N GLY A 35 -16.89 -4.79 18.33
CA GLY A 35 -16.45 -3.99 17.19
C GLY A 35 -17.57 -3.66 16.22
N ARG A 36 -18.46 -4.62 15.91
CA ARG A 36 -19.66 -4.38 15.08
C ARG A 36 -20.66 -3.46 15.77
N ALA A 37 -20.88 -3.61 17.08
CA ALA A 37 -21.73 -2.71 17.84
C ALA A 37 -21.15 -1.28 17.88
N THR A 38 -19.84 -1.14 18.05
CA THR A 38 -19.16 0.16 18.00
C THR A 38 -19.20 0.78 16.61
N GLU A 39 -19.12 -0.01 15.54
CA GLU A 39 -19.21 0.48 14.15
C GLU A 39 -20.61 1.03 13.82
N GLY A 40 -21.67 0.39 14.33
CA GLY A 40 -23.04 0.90 14.23
C GLY A 40 -23.25 2.19 15.03
N ILE A 41 -22.71 2.24 16.25
CA ILE A 41 -22.75 3.45 17.10
C ILE A 41 -21.93 4.59 16.49
N ALA A 42 -20.76 4.30 15.91
CA ALA A 42 -19.91 5.31 15.26
C ALA A 42 -20.58 5.91 14.02
N ARG A 43 -21.24 5.08 13.20
CA ARG A 43 -22.06 5.56 12.07
C ARG A 43 -23.25 6.37 12.55
N ALA A 44 -23.88 5.99 13.65
CA ALA A 44 -24.98 6.75 14.24
C ALA A 44 -24.53 8.11 14.77
N MET A 45 -23.41 8.18 15.53
CA MET A 45 -22.88 9.44 16.09
C MET A 45 -22.35 10.41 15.03
N GLY A 46 -21.79 9.91 13.92
CA GLY A 46 -21.23 10.75 12.85
C GLY A 46 -22.27 11.37 11.91
N THR A 47 -23.55 11.03 12.06
CA THR A 47 -24.61 11.44 11.14
C THR A 47 -25.50 12.51 11.78
N PRO A 48 -25.89 13.60 11.07
CA PRO A 48 -26.78 14.65 11.60
C PRO A 48 -28.11 14.15 12.16
N TRP A 49 -28.55 12.97 11.70
CA TRP A 49 -29.76 12.28 12.14
C TRP A 49 -29.79 11.96 13.65
N PHE A 50 -28.63 11.76 14.30
CA PHE A 50 -28.59 11.52 15.75
C PHE A 50 -29.06 12.74 16.55
N LEU A 51 -28.60 13.94 16.16
CA LEU A 51 -29.01 15.19 16.79
C LEU A 51 -30.51 15.42 16.60
N VAL A 52 -31.02 15.19 15.38
CA VAL A 52 -32.46 15.31 15.08
C VAL A 52 -33.29 14.36 15.95
N GLY A 53 -32.88 13.10 16.09
CA GLY A 53 -33.57 12.13 16.94
C GLY A 53 -33.57 12.51 18.42
N LEU A 54 -32.44 13.01 18.94
CA LEU A 54 -32.31 13.49 20.32
C LEU A 54 -33.20 14.71 20.58
N THR A 55 -33.23 15.67 19.65
CA THR A 55 -34.10 16.85 19.74
C THR A 55 -35.58 16.45 19.71
N LEU A 56 -35.96 15.52 18.83
CA LEU A 56 -37.33 15.01 18.77
C LEU A 56 -37.72 14.29 20.06
N PHE A 57 -36.84 13.47 20.63
CA PHE A 57 -37.06 12.82 21.91
C PHE A 57 -37.30 13.84 23.03
N CYS A 58 -36.45 14.87 23.15
CA CYS A 58 -36.64 15.94 24.13
C CYS A 58 -37.96 16.69 23.92
N ALA A 59 -38.31 17.00 22.67
CA ALA A 59 -39.56 17.69 22.34
C ALA A 59 -40.79 16.85 22.71
N VAL A 60 -40.80 15.56 22.36
CA VAL A 60 -41.90 14.64 22.71
C VAL A 60 -42.01 14.49 24.23
N TRP A 61 -40.89 14.36 24.94
CA TRP A 61 -40.88 14.28 26.41
C TRP A 61 -41.47 15.52 27.08
N MET A 62 -41.07 16.71 26.60
CA MET A 62 -41.61 17.98 27.08
C MET A 62 -43.11 18.10 26.82
N ILE A 63 -43.57 17.76 25.61
CA ILE A 63 -45.00 17.79 25.24
C ILE A 63 -45.79 16.81 26.11
N TYR A 64 -45.33 15.57 26.24
CA TYR A 64 -45.99 14.54 27.03
C TYR A 64 -46.15 14.97 28.49
N ASN A 65 -45.08 15.42 29.14
CA ASN A 65 -45.14 15.86 30.53
C ASN A 65 -45.89 17.18 30.74
N SER A 66 -46.04 18.00 29.70
CA SER A 66 -46.83 19.25 29.76
C SER A 66 -48.34 19.01 29.60
N VAL A 67 -48.74 18.01 28.81
CA VAL A 67 -50.16 17.70 28.52
C VAL A 67 -50.71 16.61 29.46
N ALA A 68 -49.83 15.83 30.11
CA ALA A 68 -50.25 14.78 31.03
C ALA A 68 -50.98 15.33 32.28
N PRO A 69 -52.08 14.70 32.72
CA PRO A 69 -52.76 15.02 33.98
C PRO A 69 -51.84 14.89 35.20
N ALA A 70 -52.02 15.74 36.23
CA ALA A 70 -51.12 15.89 37.39
C ALA A 70 -50.80 14.58 38.15
N ASN A 71 -51.66 13.58 38.04
CA ASN A 71 -51.50 12.24 38.62
C ASN A 71 -50.55 11.32 37.82
N TRP A 72 -50.16 11.68 36.59
CA TRP A 72 -49.24 10.89 35.74
C TRP A 72 -48.02 11.71 35.27
N GLN A 73 -47.84 12.92 35.79
CA GLN A 73 -46.67 13.75 35.50
C GLN A 73 -45.45 13.20 36.24
N PHE A 74 -44.62 12.45 35.53
CA PHE A 74 -43.33 11.96 36.05
C PHE A 74 -42.29 13.08 36.14
N ASP A 75 -42.38 14.09 35.27
CA ASP A 75 -41.45 15.21 35.19
C ASP A 75 -42.24 16.53 35.00
N SER A 76 -42.77 17.07 36.11
CA SER A 76 -43.69 18.22 36.06
C SER A 76 -43.02 19.46 35.46
N ALA A 77 -43.71 20.15 34.54
CA ALA A 77 -43.19 21.37 33.90
C ALA A 77 -42.90 22.51 34.90
N SER A 78 -43.53 22.49 36.08
CA SER A 78 -43.36 23.48 37.16
C SER A 78 -41.98 23.45 37.83
N ILE A 79 -41.31 22.30 37.82
CA ILE A 79 -39.95 22.11 38.38
C ILE A 79 -38.85 22.18 37.31
N GLY A 80 -39.22 22.46 36.04
CA GLY A 80 -38.25 22.68 34.97
C GLY A 80 -37.66 21.40 34.35
N PHE A 81 -38.39 20.29 34.33
CA PHE A 81 -37.95 19.01 33.77
C PHE A 81 -36.67 18.44 34.44
N THR A 82 -36.69 18.35 35.77
CA THR A 82 -35.55 17.86 36.56
C THR A 82 -35.15 16.44 36.17
N ALA A 83 -36.09 15.56 35.87
CA ALA A 83 -35.77 14.17 35.50
C ALA A 83 -35.04 14.12 34.14
N LEU A 84 -35.52 14.87 33.15
CA LEU A 84 -34.84 15.00 31.86
C LEU A 84 -33.43 15.55 32.02
N THR A 85 -33.25 16.56 32.87
CA THR A 85 -31.92 17.15 33.15
C THR A 85 -30.97 16.16 33.82
N LEU A 86 -31.47 15.38 34.80
CA LEU A 86 -30.69 14.32 35.44
C LEU A 86 -30.26 13.25 34.43
N VAL A 87 -31.17 12.83 33.54
CA VAL A 87 -30.86 11.84 32.50
C VAL A 87 -29.84 12.38 31.50
N LEU A 88 -29.98 13.62 31.05
CA LEU A 88 -29.03 14.24 30.12
C LEU A 88 -27.64 14.44 30.75
N SER A 89 -27.56 14.85 32.01
CA SER A 89 -26.27 14.98 32.70
C SER A 89 -25.58 13.63 32.89
N LEU A 90 -26.34 12.57 33.20
CA LEU A 90 -25.83 11.20 33.24
C LEU A 90 -25.36 10.72 31.86
N GLN A 91 -26.12 11.01 30.81
CA GLN A 91 -25.79 10.64 29.43
C GLN A 91 -24.45 11.25 29.00
N ALA A 92 -24.22 12.53 29.30
CA ALA A 92 -22.94 13.20 29.04
C ALA A 92 -21.80 12.56 29.84
N SER A 93 -22.02 12.22 31.11
CA SER A 93 -20.99 11.61 31.97
C SER A 93 -20.58 10.21 31.51
N TYR A 94 -21.54 9.38 31.06
CA TYR A 94 -21.24 8.03 30.56
C TYR A 94 -20.73 8.01 29.11
N ALA A 95 -21.01 9.04 28.32
CA ALA A 95 -20.46 9.18 26.98
C ALA A 95 -18.93 9.32 27.00
N ALA A 96 -18.38 10.10 27.94
CA ALA A 96 -16.93 10.33 28.04
C ALA A 96 -16.08 9.05 28.11
N PRO A 97 -16.32 8.08 29.02
CA PRO A 97 -15.54 6.84 29.07
C PRO A 97 -15.76 5.94 27.85
N LEU A 98 -16.95 5.93 27.25
CA LEU A 98 -17.20 5.19 26.02
C LEU A 98 -16.44 5.78 24.83
N ILE A 99 -16.40 7.11 24.73
CA ILE A 99 -15.63 7.83 23.71
C ILE A 99 -14.15 7.55 23.89
N LEU A 100 -13.62 7.58 25.12
CA LEU A 100 -12.22 7.24 25.39
C LEU A 100 -11.86 5.81 24.96
N LEU A 101 -12.74 4.84 25.19
CA LEU A 101 -12.54 3.45 24.73
C LEU A 101 -12.61 3.34 23.20
N ALA A 102 -13.48 4.11 22.54
CA ALA A 102 -13.57 4.16 21.09
C ALA A 102 -12.33 4.82 20.47
N GLN A 103 -11.83 5.89 21.09
CA GLN A 103 -10.63 6.63 20.67
C GLN A 103 -9.38 5.78 20.80
N ASN A 104 -9.15 5.10 21.93
CA ASN A 104 -8.00 4.19 22.10
C ASN A 104 -7.92 3.13 20.97
N ARG A 105 -9.08 2.65 20.48
CA ARG A 105 -9.14 1.70 19.36
C ARG A 105 -8.95 2.32 17.98
N GLN A 106 -9.25 3.62 17.84
CA GLN A 106 -8.90 4.37 16.63
C GLN A 106 -7.40 4.63 16.61
N ASP A 107 -6.85 5.14 17.71
CA ASP A 107 -5.42 5.43 17.86
C ASP A 107 -4.54 4.18 17.64
N ASP A 108 -4.96 3.01 18.16
CA ASP A 108 -4.27 1.74 17.91
C ASP A 108 -4.25 1.36 16.42
N ARG A 109 -5.36 1.61 15.70
CA ARG A 109 -5.45 1.32 14.26
C ARG A 109 -4.62 2.31 13.46
N ASP A 110 -4.72 3.59 13.79
CA ASP A 110 -3.99 4.66 13.14
C ASP A 110 -2.49 4.44 13.31
N ARG A 111 -2.03 4.05 14.52
CA ARG A 111 -0.64 3.69 14.77
C ARG A 111 -0.15 2.56 13.86
N VAL A 112 -0.91 1.47 13.73
CA VAL A 112 -0.53 0.36 12.84
C VAL A 112 -0.48 0.82 11.39
N GLN A 113 -1.43 1.66 10.96
CA GLN A 113 -1.44 2.22 9.62
C GLN A 113 -0.22 3.12 9.36
N PHE A 114 0.13 4.00 10.30
CA PHE A 114 1.33 4.83 10.24
C PHE A 114 2.62 4.00 10.16
N GLU A 115 2.74 2.94 10.96
CA GLU A 115 3.91 2.05 10.92
C GLU A 115 4.04 1.33 9.56
N GLN A 116 2.92 0.89 8.98
CA GLN A 116 2.90 0.27 7.65
C GLN A 116 3.25 1.25 6.54
N ASP A 117 2.69 2.46 6.57
CA ASP A 117 2.98 3.48 5.58
C ASP A 117 4.45 3.93 5.65
N ARG A 118 5.02 4.01 6.86
CA ARG A 118 6.46 4.27 7.04
C ARG A 118 7.32 3.17 6.42
N GLN A 119 7.00 1.90 6.65
CA GLN A 119 7.73 0.78 6.03
C GLN A 119 7.58 0.76 4.50
N ARG A 120 6.39 1.11 3.98
CA ARG A 120 6.16 1.22 2.53
C ARG A 120 6.98 2.35 1.93
N ALA A 121 7.03 3.51 2.59
CA ALA A 121 7.85 4.63 2.15
C ALA A 121 9.34 4.28 2.12
N GLU A 122 9.85 3.61 3.16
CA GLU A 122 11.25 3.13 3.21
C GLU A 122 11.54 2.15 2.05
N ARG A 123 10.62 1.21 1.75
CA ARG A 123 10.77 0.29 0.60
C ARG A 123 10.71 1.01 -0.75
N ASN A 124 9.77 1.93 -0.92
CA ASN A 124 9.64 2.71 -2.16
C ASN A 124 10.89 3.56 -2.42
N LEU A 125 11.49 4.13 -1.37
CA LEU A 125 12.75 4.86 -1.46
C LEU A 125 13.87 3.93 -1.92
N ALA A 126 14.01 2.75 -1.30
CA ALA A 126 15.01 1.76 -1.69
C ALA A 126 14.83 1.26 -3.14
N ASP A 127 13.59 0.99 -3.57
CA ASP A 127 13.28 0.60 -4.94
C ASP A 127 13.62 1.72 -5.94
N THR A 128 13.35 2.97 -5.57
CA THR A 128 13.69 4.13 -6.40
C THR A 128 15.21 4.30 -6.51
N GLU A 129 15.95 4.13 -5.42
CA GLU A 129 17.42 4.15 -5.44
C GLU A 129 18.00 3.01 -6.28
N TYR A 130 17.41 1.81 -6.20
CA TYR A 130 17.79 0.67 -7.01
C TYR A 130 17.57 0.96 -8.50
N LEU A 131 16.37 1.39 -8.88
CA LEU A 131 16.05 1.77 -10.26
C LEU A 131 16.96 2.89 -10.77
N ALA A 132 17.28 3.88 -9.95
CA ALA A 132 18.20 4.95 -10.33
C ALA A 132 19.60 4.41 -10.64
N ARG A 133 20.12 3.47 -9.83
CA ARG A 133 21.41 2.81 -10.09
C ARG A 133 21.39 1.97 -11.36
N GLU A 134 20.35 1.17 -11.55
CA GLU A 134 20.17 0.35 -12.76
C GLU A 134 20.09 1.22 -14.03
N VAL A 135 19.36 2.33 -13.98
CA VAL A 135 19.27 3.29 -15.10
C VAL A 135 20.63 3.92 -15.42
N VAL A 136 21.42 4.27 -14.39
CA VAL A 136 22.78 4.80 -14.59
C VAL A 136 23.70 3.74 -15.21
N ALA A 137 23.64 2.49 -14.73
CA ALA A 137 24.41 1.38 -15.29
C ALA A 137 24.02 1.11 -16.76
N LEU A 138 22.73 1.07 -17.06
CA LEU A 138 22.21 0.91 -18.42
C LEU A 138 22.67 2.05 -19.34
N ARG A 139 22.62 3.30 -18.85
CA ARG A 139 23.08 4.48 -19.61
C ARG A 139 24.57 4.41 -19.94
N LEU A 140 25.40 3.96 -19.00
CA LEU A 140 26.84 3.78 -19.21
C LEU A 140 27.10 2.70 -20.26
N ALA A 141 26.46 1.53 -20.14
CA ALA A 141 26.56 0.45 -21.12
C ALA A 141 26.13 0.88 -22.53
N MET A 142 25.02 1.63 -22.65
CA MET A 142 24.57 2.19 -23.93
C MET A 142 25.57 3.21 -24.51
N ARG A 143 26.21 4.03 -23.67
CA ARG A 143 27.19 5.03 -24.11
C ARG A 143 28.44 4.37 -24.70
N GLU A 144 28.87 3.24 -24.15
CA GLU A 144 30.03 2.49 -24.65
C GLU A 144 29.73 1.86 -26.02
N MET A 145 28.56 1.22 -26.17
CA MET A 145 28.14 0.58 -27.43
C MET A 145 27.86 1.58 -28.56
N ALA A 146 27.28 2.75 -28.25
CA ALA A 146 26.91 3.75 -29.24
C ALA A 146 28.00 4.81 -29.50
N SER A 147 29.26 4.53 -29.14
CA SER A 147 30.33 5.50 -29.39
C SER A 147 30.50 5.72 -30.90
N LYS A 148 30.55 6.99 -31.32
CA LYS A 148 30.65 7.41 -32.72
C LYS A 148 31.85 6.76 -33.43
N ASP A 149 32.93 6.54 -32.69
CA ASP A 149 34.14 5.93 -33.21
C ASP A 149 33.98 4.43 -33.44
N PHE A 150 33.23 3.71 -32.59
CA PHE A 150 32.85 2.33 -32.84
C PHE A 150 31.95 2.20 -34.08
N ILE A 151 30.89 3.01 -34.17
CA ILE A 151 30.00 3.02 -35.34
C ILE A 151 30.79 3.36 -36.62
N ARG A 152 31.70 4.34 -36.55
CA ARG A 152 32.55 4.71 -37.69
C ARG A 152 33.55 3.62 -38.04
N ALA A 153 34.12 2.93 -37.06
CA ALA A 153 35.04 1.81 -37.29
C ALA A 153 34.30 0.65 -37.95
N GLU A 154 33.09 0.32 -37.48
CA GLU A 154 32.31 -0.79 -38.02
C GLU A 154 31.78 -0.50 -39.43
N ILE A 155 31.31 0.73 -39.69
CA ILE A 155 30.95 1.15 -41.05
C ILE A 155 32.16 1.06 -41.99
N ARG A 156 33.36 1.45 -41.53
CA ARG A 156 34.57 1.38 -42.35
C ARG A 156 34.99 -0.06 -42.61
N SER A 157 34.93 -0.92 -41.58
CA SER A 157 35.17 -2.36 -41.67
C SER A 157 34.25 -3.01 -42.71
N LEU A 158 32.94 -2.74 -42.62
CA LEU A 158 31.95 -3.26 -43.56
C LEU A 158 32.15 -2.73 -44.99
N LEU A 159 32.51 -1.44 -45.15
CA LEU A 159 32.86 -0.86 -46.45
C LEU A 159 34.09 -1.52 -47.06
N GLU A 160 35.13 -1.75 -46.27
CA GLU A 160 36.38 -2.36 -46.72
C GLU A 160 36.19 -3.84 -47.09
N GLU A 161 35.27 -4.54 -46.42
CA GLU A 161 34.88 -5.90 -46.78
C GLU A 161 34.11 -5.95 -48.11
N LEU A 162 33.23 -4.97 -48.38
CA LEU A 162 32.55 -4.82 -49.65
C LEU A 162 33.54 -4.50 -50.78
N ASP A 163 34.43 -3.54 -50.58
CA ASP A 163 35.44 -3.14 -51.59
C ASP A 163 36.37 -4.32 -51.93
N ARG A 164 36.71 -5.15 -50.93
CA ARG A 164 37.49 -6.38 -51.13
C ARG A 164 36.72 -7.45 -51.89
N ARG A 165 35.40 -7.56 -51.71
CA ARG A 165 34.54 -8.45 -52.51
C ARG A 165 34.45 -7.97 -53.95
N ASP A 166 34.20 -6.70 -54.18
CA ASP A 166 34.11 -6.12 -55.52
C ASP A 166 35.43 -6.30 -56.29
N ALA A 167 36.57 -6.12 -55.61
CA ALA A 167 37.88 -6.40 -56.21
C ALA A 167 38.05 -7.88 -56.55
N ALA A 168 37.65 -8.79 -55.66
CA ALA A 168 37.73 -10.23 -55.92
C ALA A 168 36.86 -10.67 -57.11
N GLU A 169 35.65 -10.12 -57.22
CA GLU A 169 34.77 -10.35 -58.37
C GLU A 169 35.38 -9.81 -59.68
N ALA A 170 36.02 -8.63 -59.65
CA ALA A 170 36.71 -8.08 -60.81
C ALA A 170 37.92 -8.93 -61.25
N PHE A 171 38.68 -9.51 -60.32
CA PHE A 171 39.78 -10.43 -60.64
C PHE A 171 39.29 -11.74 -61.25
N ASP A 172 38.17 -12.29 -60.77
CA ASP A 172 37.59 -13.51 -61.34
C ASP A 172 37.02 -13.28 -62.75
N ASP A 173 36.42 -12.11 -63.02
CA ASP A 173 35.97 -11.71 -64.36
C ASP A 173 37.14 -11.55 -65.35
N GLU A 174 38.26 -10.97 -64.91
CA GLU A 174 39.46 -10.79 -65.74
C GLU A 174 40.14 -12.14 -66.05
N ALA A 175 40.23 -13.03 -65.05
CA ALA A 175 40.76 -14.38 -65.22
C ALA A 175 39.86 -15.28 -66.11
N GLY A 176 38.53 -15.09 -66.05
CA GLY A 176 37.57 -15.74 -66.94
C GLY A 176 37.68 -15.27 -68.40
N SER A 177 37.90 -13.98 -68.62
CA SER A 177 38.12 -13.36 -69.93
C SER A 177 39.45 -13.77 -70.58
N ALA A 178 40.51 -13.91 -69.78
CA ALA A 178 41.81 -14.40 -70.26
C ALA A 178 41.76 -15.87 -70.72
N ARG A 179 40.92 -16.69 -70.08
CA ARG A 179 40.77 -18.12 -70.41
C ARG A 179 39.90 -18.38 -71.64
N THR A 180 39.13 -17.38 -72.10
CA THR A 180 38.30 -17.44 -73.31
C THR A 180 38.99 -16.89 -74.55
N ARG A 181 40.19 -16.29 -74.43
CA ARG A 181 41.00 -15.74 -75.55
C ARG A 181 42.21 -16.61 -75.97
N GLY A 182 42.46 -17.73 -75.32
CA GLY A 182 43.47 -18.73 -75.73
C GLY A 182 42.83 -19.91 -76.44
#